data_AF-A0A2P9ABV9-F1
#
_entry.id   AF-A0A2P9ABV9-F1
#
_cell.length_a   1.000
_cell.length_b   1.000
_cell.length_c   1.000
_cell.angle_alpha   90.00
_cell.angle_beta   90.00
_cell.angle_gamma   90.00
#
_symmetry.space_group_name_H-M   'P 1'
#
loop_
_entity.id
_entity.type
_entity.pdbx_description
1 polymer ?
#
loop_
_entity_poly.entity_id
_entity_poly.type
_entity_poly.pdbx_seq_one_letter_code
_entity_poly.pdbx_strand_id
1 'polypeptide(L)'
;MGNFGMSPVWSTMTAGTLAGFPVLPGVECLSIFADNDRAKMQAGRLRQAGNEAARKCADTWAADGRESIIWTPPNIGTDFNDISRRAAA
;
A
#
# COMPACT_ATOMS: atom_id res chain seq x y z
N MET A 1 -19.00 -13.68 -3.05
CA MET A 1 -17.55 -13.40 -3.11
C MET A 1 -17.31 -11.98 -2.60
N GLY A 2 -16.97 -11.79 -1.32
CA GLY A 2 -16.96 -10.46 -0.69
C GLY A 2 -15.60 -9.75 -0.64
N ASN A 3 -14.53 -10.35 -1.18
CA ASN A 3 -13.15 -9.90 -0.95
C ASN A 3 -12.20 -10.20 -2.13
N PHE A 4 -12.71 -10.49 -3.34
CA PHE A 4 -11.84 -10.88 -4.48
C PHE A 4 -10.84 -12.02 -4.20
N GLY A 5 -11.07 -12.85 -3.15
CA GLY A 5 -10.16 -13.91 -2.70
C GLY A 5 -9.05 -13.47 -1.71
N MET A 6 -8.93 -12.18 -1.39
CA MET A 6 -7.80 -11.62 -0.64
C MET A 6 -8.08 -11.54 0.87
N SER A 7 -8.09 -12.65 1.60
CA SER A 7 -8.35 -12.61 3.05
C SER A 7 -7.11 -13.01 3.84
N PRO A 8 -6.80 -12.36 4.98
CA PRO A 8 -7.42 -11.15 5.56
C PRO A 8 -7.00 -9.82 4.90
N VAL A 9 -7.76 -8.74 5.12
CA VAL A 9 -7.45 -7.35 4.67
C VAL A 9 -7.43 -6.39 5.84
N TRP A 10 -6.48 -5.45 5.82
CA TRP A 10 -6.39 -4.34 6.78
C TRP A 10 -6.30 -3.00 6.08
N SER A 11 -6.92 -1.96 6.67
CA SER A 11 -6.67 -0.57 6.31
C SER A 11 -5.80 0.07 7.39
N THR A 12 -4.65 0.60 7.01
CA THR A 12 -3.71 1.21 7.95
C THR A 12 -4.07 2.68 8.24
N MET A 13 -4.97 3.30 7.48
CA MET A 13 -5.43 4.70 7.61
C MET A 13 -4.39 5.80 7.34
N THR A 14 -3.10 5.59 7.63
CA THR A 14 -2.06 6.60 7.45
C THR A 14 -0.75 6.00 6.93
N ALA A 15 0.11 6.85 6.34
CA ALA A 15 1.44 6.43 5.93
C ALA A 15 2.31 5.95 7.12
N GLY A 16 2.16 6.56 8.31
CA GLY A 16 2.96 6.19 9.48
C GLY A 16 2.64 4.78 9.99
N THR A 17 1.35 4.44 10.04
CA THR A 17 0.86 3.11 10.43
C THR A 17 1.15 2.06 9.35
N LEU A 18 1.10 2.40 8.06
CA LEU A 18 1.57 1.51 6.98
C LEU A 18 3.05 1.19 7.12
N ALA A 19 3.89 2.22 7.33
CA ALA A 19 5.33 2.08 7.50
C ALA A 19 5.74 1.27 8.75
N GLY A 20 4.83 1.15 9.73
CA GLY A 20 5.01 0.38 10.96
C GLY A 20 4.15 -0.88 11.01
N PHE A 21 3.52 -1.30 9.91
CA PHE A 21 2.68 -2.48 9.90
C PHE A 21 3.54 -3.73 10.18
N PRO A 22 3.22 -4.50 11.25
CA PRO A 22 4.09 -5.57 11.70
C PRO A 22 4.05 -6.76 10.75
N VAL A 23 5.11 -7.57 10.80
CA VAL A 23 5.08 -8.91 10.24
C VAL A 23 4.17 -9.79 11.09
N LEU A 24 3.22 -10.47 10.45
CA LEU A 24 2.19 -11.24 11.15
C LEU A 24 2.53 -12.74 11.16
N PRO A 25 2.57 -13.39 12.34
CA PRO A 25 2.73 -14.84 12.42
C PRO A 25 1.66 -15.58 11.61
N GLY A 26 2.08 -16.58 10.84
CA GLY A 26 1.18 -17.36 9.98
C GLY A 26 0.76 -16.71 8.66
N VAL A 27 1.17 -15.46 8.38
CA VAL A 27 0.94 -14.81 7.07
C VAL A 27 2.22 -14.83 6.24
N GLU A 28 2.25 -15.59 5.16
CA GLU A 28 3.47 -15.82 4.36
C GLU A 28 3.68 -14.75 3.27
N CYS A 29 2.60 -14.14 2.80
CA CYS A 29 2.61 -13.17 1.71
C CYS A 29 1.78 -11.93 2.06
N LEU A 30 2.32 -10.73 1.82
CA LEU A 30 1.60 -9.46 1.96
C LEU A 30 1.47 -8.74 0.62
N SER A 31 0.22 -8.51 0.18
CA SER A 31 -0.07 -7.57 -0.90
C SER A 31 -0.42 -6.19 -0.32
N ILE A 32 0.33 -5.17 -0.72
CA ILE A 32 0.16 -3.78 -0.29
C ILE A 32 -0.47 -3.00 -1.43
N PHE A 33 -1.70 -2.53 -1.25
CA PHE A 33 -2.38 -1.64 -2.19
C PHE A 33 -2.09 -0.20 -1.79
N ALA A 34 -1.19 0.46 -2.52
CA ALA A 34 -0.76 1.83 -2.26
C ALA A 34 -1.29 2.79 -3.34
N ASP A 35 -1.70 3.98 -2.93
CA ASP A 35 -2.07 5.05 -3.87
C ASP A 35 -0.87 5.43 -4.74
N ASN A 36 -1.13 5.88 -5.97
CA ASN A 36 -0.09 6.46 -6.80
C ASN A 36 0.02 7.96 -6.50
N ASP A 37 0.38 8.32 -5.28
CA ASP A 37 0.28 9.70 -4.81
C ASP A 37 1.24 10.64 -5.56
N ARG A 38 0.80 11.88 -5.83
CA ARG A 38 1.73 12.95 -6.25
C ARG A 38 2.67 13.29 -5.10
N ALA A 39 3.91 13.65 -5.42
CA ALA A 39 4.80 14.25 -4.43
C ALA A 39 4.16 15.54 -3.86
N LYS A 40 4.09 15.63 -2.54
CA LYS A 40 3.53 16.78 -1.81
C LYS A 40 4.61 17.37 -0.91
N MET A 41 4.56 18.68 -0.68
CA MET A 41 5.47 19.34 0.27
C MET A 41 5.11 18.90 1.69
N GLN A 42 6.07 18.29 2.38
CA GLN A 42 5.93 17.86 3.77
C GLN A 42 7.23 18.16 4.53
N ALA A 43 7.14 18.97 5.58
CA ALA A 43 8.29 19.41 6.36
C ALA A 43 9.43 20.01 5.50
N GLY A 44 9.08 20.88 4.55
CA GLY A 44 10.06 21.58 3.71
C GLY A 44 10.67 20.77 2.56
N ARG A 45 10.18 19.55 2.29
CA ARG A 45 10.65 18.71 1.17
C ARG A 45 9.50 18.04 0.43
N LEU A 46 9.68 17.80 -0.86
CA LEU A 46 8.74 16.98 -1.65
C LEU A 46 8.87 15.51 -1.21
N ARG A 47 7.75 14.88 -0.88
CA ARG A 47 7.67 13.46 -0.51
C ARG A 47 6.44 12.78 -1.09
N GLN A 48 6.54 11.47 -1.27
CA GLN A 48 5.42 10.59 -1.56
C GLN A 48 5.20 9.67 -0.36
N ALA A 49 4.67 10.23 0.73
CA ALA A 49 4.65 9.56 2.04
C ALA A 49 3.97 8.17 2.00
N GLY A 50 2.88 8.03 1.23
CA GLY A 50 2.21 6.74 1.03
C GLY A 50 3.11 5.70 0.35
N ASN A 51 3.70 6.05 -0.80
CA ASN A 51 4.59 5.16 -1.56
C ASN A 51 5.86 4.80 -0.78
N GLU A 52 6.45 5.76 -0.07
CA GLU A 52 7.61 5.54 0.79
C GLU A 52 7.28 4.62 1.97
N ALA A 53 6.09 4.76 2.57
CA ALA A 53 5.61 3.88 3.62
C ALA A 53 5.34 2.46 3.14
N ALA A 54 4.70 2.31 1.98
CA ALA A 54 4.48 1.02 1.34
C ALA A 54 5.81 0.31 1.07
N ARG A 55 6.81 1.05 0.55
CA ARG A 55 8.15 0.51 0.32
C ARG A 55 8.80 0.02 1.60
N LYS A 56 8.78 0.85 2.65
CA LYS A 56 9.34 0.45 3.96
C LYS A 56 8.65 -0.78 4.56
N CYS A 57 7.33 -0.89 4.42
CA CYS A 57 6.58 -2.07 4.87
C CYS A 57 7.00 -3.32 4.11
N ALA A 58 7.07 -3.24 2.77
CA ALA A 58 7.54 -4.35 1.93
C ALA A 58 8.97 -4.77 2.29
N ASP A 59 9.88 -3.81 2.45
CA ASP A 59 11.27 -4.08 2.84
C ASP A 59 11.33 -4.77 4.23
N THR A 60 10.45 -4.40 5.17
CA THR A 60 10.36 -5.04 6.50
C THR A 60 9.90 -6.50 6.39
N TRP A 61 8.91 -6.79 5.55
CA TRP A 61 8.43 -8.16 5.33
C TRP A 61 9.46 -9.02 4.59
N ALA A 62 10.13 -8.45 3.59
CA ALA A 62 11.21 -9.11 2.87
C ALA A 62 12.40 -9.43 3.78
N ALA A 63 12.74 -8.54 4.72
CA ALA A 63 13.80 -8.78 5.71
C ALA A 63 13.49 -9.94 6.68
N ASP A 64 12.20 -10.25 6.92
CA ASP A 64 11.77 -11.44 7.68
C ASP A 64 11.70 -12.71 6.80
N GLY A 65 12.05 -12.60 5.51
CA GLY A 65 12.00 -13.73 4.57
C GLY A 65 10.61 -14.03 4.00
N ARG A 66 9.67 -13.08 4.10
CA ARG A 66 8.30 -13.22 3.60
C ARG A 66 8.09 -12.52 2.27
N GLU A 67 7.17 -13.03 1.47
CA GLU A 67 6.83 -12.40 0.21
C GLU A 67 6.06 -11.10 0.45
N SER A 68 6.44 -10.04 -0.27
CA SER A 68 5.64 -8.82 -0.30
C SER A 68 5.63 -8.21 -1.69
N ILE A 69 4.48 -7.67 -2.07
CA ILE A 69 4.28 -7.00 -3.35
C ILE A 69 3.50 -5.70 -3.16
N ILE A 70 3.91 -4.66 -3.86
CA ILE A 70 3.22 -3.37 -3.87
C ILE A 70 2.45 -3.23 -5.18
N TRP A 71 1.15 -3.03 -5.06
CA TRP A 71 0.25 -2.70 -6.15
C TRP A 71 -0.06 -1.21 -6.11
N THR A 72 0.14 -0.55 -7.24
CA THR A 72 -0.07 0.88 -7.40
C THR A 72 -0.90 1.14 -8.66
N PRO A 73 -1.91 2.04 -8.63
CA PRO A 73 -2.64 2.47 -9.83
C PRO A 73 -1.69 3.00 -10.92
N PRO A 74 -2.00 2.83 -12.22
CA PRO A 74 -1.09 3.23 -13.28
C PRO A 74 -0.91 4.75 -13.40
N ASN A 75 -1.90 5.53 -12.94
CA ASN A 75 -1.90 6.98 -13.11
C ASN A 75 -1.50 7.70 -11.82
N ILE A 76 -0.54 8.63 -11.92
CA ILE A 76 -0.14 9.46 -10.79
C ILE A 76 -1.31 10.37 -10.35
N GLY A 77 -1.54 10.42 -9.04
CA GLY A 77 -2.62 11.12 -8.36
C GLY A 77 -3.91 10.32 -8.25
N THR A 78 -3.87 8.99 -8.39
CA THR A 78 -5.07 8.13 -8.31
C THR A 78 -4.95 7.02 -7.28
N ASP A 79 -6.10 6.55 -6.81
CA ASP A 79 -6.27 5.39 -5.94
C ASP A 79 -7.01 4.23 -6.66
N PHE A 80 -7.21 3.10 -5.96
CA PHE A 80 -7.94 1.96 -6.52
C PHE A 80 -9.46 2.20 -6.66
N ASN A 81 -10.01 3.17 -5.92
CA ASN A 81 -11.41 3.58 -6.04
C ASN A 81 -11.64 4.35 -7.36
N ASP A 82 -10.68 5.17 -7.79
CA ASP A 82 -10.70 5.84 -9.09
C ASP A 82 -10.73 4.84 -10.25
N ILE A 83 -9.99 3.74 -10.16
CA ILE A 83 -10.01 2.66 -11.16
C ILE A 83 -11.41 2.03 -11.22
N SER A 84 -11.97 1.70 -10.06
CA SER A 84 -13.30 1.07 -9.96
C SER A 84 -14.41 1.96 -10.54
N ARG A 85 -14.34 3.28 -10.29
CA ARG A 85 -15.30 4.25 -10.86
C ARG A 85 -15.21 4.34 -12.38
N ARG A 86 -14.03 4.21 -12.98
CA ARG A 86 -13.87 4.21 -14.44
C ARG A 86 -14.39 2.94 -15.09
N ALA A 87 -14.23 1.78 -14.45
CA ALA A 87 -14.72 0.51 -14.98
C ALA A 87 -16.26 0.40 -14.95
N ALA A 88 -16.92 1.20 -14.11
CA ALA A 88 -18.38 1.22 -13.96
C ALA A 88 -19.08 2.30 -14.82
N ALA A 89 -18.33 3.08 -15.60
CA ALA A 89 -18.83 4.13 -16.49
C ALA A 89 -18.82 3.66 -17.95
#